data_AF-A0A6S7H9S3-F1
#
_entry.id   AF-A0A6S7H9S3-F1
#
_cell.length_a   1.000
_cell.length_b   1.000
_cell.length_c   1.000
_cell.angle_alpha   90.00
_cell.angle_beta   90.00
_cell.angle_gamma   90.00
#
_symmetry.space_group_name_H-M   'P 1'
#
loop_
_entity.id
_entity.type
_entity.pdbx_description
1 polymer ?
#
loop_
_entity_poly.entity_id
_entity_poly.type
_entity_poly.pdbx_seq_one_letter_code
_entity_poly.pdbx_strand_id
1 'polypeptide(L)'
;MSKESKMTREVYDTVLLTAGAVGISMASKKLLKEPLGTPENVKGMAKLAISNGYAEEAHRHNKAMENLTAEREKYLEEVTDRRNRIAQLKSELAEANSNIKSTNQSLEL
;
A
#
# COMPACT_ATOMS: atom_id res chain seq x y z
N MET A 1 -3.17 0.68 12.43
CA MET A 1 -3.93 1.73 11.71
C MET A 1 -5.40 1.32 11.74
N SER A 2 -6.31 2.18 12.22
CA SER A 2 -7.74 1.85 12.26
C SER A 2 -8.34 1.83 10.84
N LYS A 3 -9.44 1.10 10.63
CA LYS A 3 -10.16 1.03 9.34
C LYS A 3 -10.59 2.41 8.84
N GLU A 4 -10.97 3.31 9.74
CA GLU A 4 -11.37 4.67 9.42
C GLU A 4 -10.19 5.49 8.85
N SER A 5 -8.98 5.29 9.37
CA SER A 5 -7.77 5.99 8.90
C SER A 5 -7.28 5.50 7.53
N LYS A 6 -7.63 4.28 7.11
CA LYS A 6 -7.39 3.81 5.73
C LYS A 6 -8.42 4.42 4.77
N MET A 7 -9.69 4.38 5.14
CA MET A 7 -10.80 4.90 4.33
C MET A 7 -10.67 6.41 4.07
N THR A 8 -10.27 7.21 5.06
CA THR A 8 -10.04 8.65 4.85
C THR A 8 -8.89 8.96 3.91
N ARG A 9 -7.87 8.10 3.86
CA ARG A 9 -6.71 8.25 2.99
C ARG A 9 -7.03 7.90 1.54
N GLU A 10 -7.74 6.78 1.32
CA GLU A 10 -8.20 6.37 -0.01
C GLU A 10 -9.15 7.40 -0.64
N VAL A 11 -10.06 7.98 0.16
CA VAL A 11 -10.96 9.04 -0.30
C VAL A 11 -10.15 10.29 -0.67
N TYR A 12 -9.18 10.69 0.16
CA TYR A 12 -8.34 11.87 -0.10
C TYR A 12 -7.50 11.71 -1.38
N ASP A 13 -6.87 10.55 -1.57
CA ASP A 13 -6.06 10.24 -2.75
C ASP A 13 -6.92 10.22 -4.02
N THR A 14 -8.14 9.67 -3.94
CA THR A 14 -9.10 9.65 -5.05
C THR A 14 -9.56 11.06 -5.42
N VAL A 15 -9.85 11.91 -4.44
CA VAL A 15 -10.24 13.31 -4.65
C VAL A 15 -9.10 14.12 -5.27
N LEU A 16 -7.86 13.93 -4.81
CA LEU A 16 -6.70 14.62 -5.38
C LEU A 16 -6.47 14.23 -6.85
N LEU A 17 -6.54 12.94 -7.15
CA LEU A 17 -6.38 12.41 -8.52
C LEU A 17 -7.46 12.93 -9.46
N THR A 18 -8.73 12.91 -9.03
CA THR A 18 -9.85 13.42 -9.84
C THR A 18 -9.79 14.94 -10.03
N ALA A 19 -9.47 15.71 -8.99
CA ALA A 19 -9.30 17.15 -9.10
C ALA A 19 -8.14 17.53 -10.05
N GLY A 20 -7.01 16.80 -9.97
CA GLY A 20 -5.88 16.97 -10.89
C GLY A 20 -6.24 16.67 -12.34
N ALA A 21 -6.93 15.56 -12.60
CA ALA A 21 -7.38 15.18 -13.94
C ALA A 21 -8.36 16.20 -14.55
N VAL A 22 -9.29 16.72 -13.76
CA VAL A 22 -10.22 17.77 -14.19
C VAL A 22 -9.48 19.08 -14.48
N GLY A 23 -8.50 19.46 -13.64
CA GLY A 23 -7.66 20.64 -13.86
C GLY A 23 -6.86 20.58 -15.16
N ILE A 24 -6.22 19.44 -15.43
CA ILE A 24 -5.47 19.16 -16.68
C ILE A 24 -6.41 19.21 -17.89
N SER A 25 -7.59 18.61 -17.79
CA SER A 25 -8.59 18.60 -18.87
C SER A 25 -9.09 20.01 -19.22
N MET A 26 -9.41 20.82 -18.22
CA MET A 26 -9.85 22.21 -18.41
C MET A 26 -8.73 23.08 -19.01
N ALA A 27 -7.49 22.91 -18.54
CA ALA A 27 -6.33 23.62 -19.08
C ALA A 27 -6.10 23.27 -20.56
N SER A 28 -6.17 21.97 -20.90
CA SER A 28 -6.06 21.49 -22.28
C SER A 28 -7.14 22.09 -23.18
N LYS A 29 -8.40 22.07 -22.72
CA LYS A 29 -9.54 22.62 -23.46
C LYS A 29 -9.44 24.12 -23.69
N LYS A 30 -8.82 24.86 -22.77
CA LYS A 30 -8.56 26.29 -22.93
C LYS A 30 -7.47 26.56 -23.98
N LEU A 31 -6.39 25.78 -23.96
CA LEU A 31 -5.29 25.91 -24.90
C LEU A 31 -5.67 25.53 -26.34
N LEU A 32 -6.59 24.57 -26.52
CA LEU A 32 -7.11 24.21 -27.84
C LEU A 32 -7.94 25.31 -28.52
N LYS A 33 -8.38 26.33 -27.78
CA LYS A 33 -9.11 27.49 -28.33
C LYS A 33 -8.19 28.63 -28.77
N GLU A 34 -6.92 28.58 -28.41
CA GLU A 34 -5.93 29.60 -28.79
C GLU A 34 -5.27 29.23 -30.13
N PRO A 35 -4.90 30.21 -30.97
CA PRO A 35 -4.16 29.93 -32.21
C PRO A 35 -2.84 29.25 -31.90
N LEU A 36 -2.54 28.19 -32.65
CA LEU A 36 -1.31 27.41 -32.51
C LEU A 36 -0.08 28.30 -32.78
N GLY A 37 0.98 28.10 -31.99
CA GLY A 37 2.26 28.79 -32.17
C GLY A 37 2.34 30.19 -31.54
N THR A 38 1.28 30.65 -30.87
CA THR A 38 1.38 31.86 -30.04
C THR A 38 2.26 31.60 -28.80
N PRO A 39 3.02 32.61 -28.31
CA PRO A 39 3.87 32.45 -27.13
C PRO A 39 3.10 31.92 -25.89
N GLU A 40 1.88 32.38 -25.69
CA GLU A 40 0.97 31.97 -24.62
C GLU A 40 0.56 30.50 -24.75
N ASN A 41 0.18 30.07 -25.96
CA ASN A 41 -0.20 28.69 -26.25
C ASN A 41 0.97 27.73 -26.03
N VAL A 42 2.17 28.06 -26.54
CA VAL A 42 3.38 27.25 -26.37
C VAL A 42 3.76 27.12 -24.89
N LYS A 43 3.71 28.22 -24.13
CA LYS A 43 3.96 28.22 -22.69
C LYS A 43 2.93 27.40 -21.92
N GLY A 44 1.67 27.45 -22.33
CA GLY A 44 0.59 26.65 -21.77
C GLY A 44 0.76 25.16 -22.02
N MET A 45 1.11 24.77 -23.24
CA MET A 45 1.39 23.38 -23.61
C MET A 45 2.59 22.81 -22.84
N ALA A 46 3.66 23.60 -22.67
CA ALA A 46 4.81 23.18 -21.87
C ALA A 46 4.44 22.91 -20.39
N LYS A 47 3.63 23.80 -19.77
CA LYS A 47 3.12 23.59 -18.41
C LYS A 47 2.24 22.36 -18.30
N LEU A 48 1.40 22.11 -19.30
CA LEU A 48 0.52 20.94 -19.34
C LEU A 48 1.33 19.64 -19.44
N ALA A 49 2.35 19.61 -20.31
CA ALA A 49 3.24 18.46 -20.45
C ALA A 49 3.99 18.15 -19.13
N ILE A 50 4.48 19.18 -18.44
CA ILE A 50 5.10 19.04 -17.11
C ILE A 50 4.09 18.49 -16.09
N SER A 51 2.87 19.04 -16.06
CA SER A 51 1.81 18.57 -15.16
C SER A 51 1.41 17.12 -15.41
N ASN A 52 1.37 16.69 -16.67
CA ASN A 52 1.09 15.30 -17.04
C ASN A 52 2.23 14.37 -16.63
N GLY A 53 3.49 14.79 -16.82
CA GLY A 53 4.66 14.03 -16.35
C GLY A 53 4.63 13.77 -14.84
N TYR A 54 4.28 14.79 -14.04
CA TYR A 54 4.10 14.62 -12.59
C TYR A 54 2.93 13.71 -12.25
N ALA A 55 1.83 13.76 -12.99
CA ALA A 55 0.67 12.88 -12.77
C ALA A 55 1.02 11.41 -13.04
N GLU A 56 1.76 11.12 -14.10
CA GLU A 56 2.24 9.77 -14.40
C GLU A 56 3.21 9.25 -13.34
N GLU A 57 4.13 10.10 -12.86
CA GLU A 57 5.07 9.74 -11.81
C GLU A 57 4.37 9.46 -10.48
N ALA A 58 3.40 10.29 -10.10
CA ALA A 58 2.55 10.07 -8.94
C ALA A 58 1.78 8.75 -9.05
N HIS A 59 1.23 8.43 -10.23
CA HIS A 59 0.54 7.16 -10.46
C HIS A 59 1.49 5.95 -10.31
N ARG A 60 2.72 6.02 -10.85
CA ARG A 60 3.73 4.97 -10.66
C ARG A 60 4.09 4.79 -9.19
N HIS A 61 4.27 5.88 -8.45
CA HIS A 61 4.59 5.83 -7.03
C HIS A 61 3.45 5.23 -6.20
N ASN A 62 2.20 5.63 -6.48
CA ASN A 62 1.03 5.05 -5.80
C ASN A 62 0.91 3.55 -6.04
N LYS A 63 1.09 3.10 -7.29
CA LYS A 63 1.08 1.67 -7.61
C LYS A 63 2.20 0.90 -6.90
N ALA A 64 3.40 1.48 -6.79
CA ALA A 64 4.48 0.88 -6.02
C ALA A 64 4.14 0.79 -4.53
N MET A 65 3.51 1.82 -3.96
CA MET A 65 3.08 1.84 -2.56
C MET A 65 1.95 0.83 -2.29
N GLU A 66 1.02 0.65 -3.20
CA GLU A 66 -0.02 -0.39 -3.13
C GLU A 66 0.60 -1.79 -3.08
N ASN A 67 1.56 -2.08 -3.98
CA ASN A 67 2.27 -3.35 -4.00
C ASN A 67 3.03 -3.61 -2.69
N LEU A 68 3.77 -2.62 -2.20
CA LEU A 68 4.50 -2.72 -0.92
C LEU A 68 3.54 -2.91 0.27
N THR A 69 2.37 -2.29 0.23
CA THR A 69 1.36 -2.45 1.28
C THR A 69 0.77 -3.87 1.27
N ALA A 70 0.46 -4.40 0.08
CA ALA A 70 -0.02 -5.78 -0.08
C ALA A 70 1.03 -6.81 0.38
N GLU A 71 2.30 -6.61 0.01
CA GLU A 71 3.40 -7.46 0.42
C GLU A 71 3.59 -7.43 1.95
N ARG A 72 3.52 -6.24 2.55
CA ARG A 72 3.58 -6.08 4.01
C ARG A 72 2.44 -6.80 4.72
N GLU A 73 1.22 -6.74 4.20
CA GLU A 73 0.07 -7.43 4.77
C GLU A 73 0.26 -8.95 4.75
N LYS A 74 0.73 -9.49 3.62
CA LYS A 74 1.08 -10.91 3.51
C LYS A 74 2.16 -11.33 4.51
N TYR A 75 3.23 -10.55 4.64
CA TYR A 75 4.28 -10.83 5.62
C TYR A 75 3.77 -10.82 7.07
N LEU A 76 2.85 -9.92 7.40
CA LEU A 76 2.25 -9.86 8.74
C LEU A 76 1.38 -11.09 9.04
N GLU A 77 0.66 -11.59 8.06
CA GLU A 77 -0.10 -12.84 8.16
C GLU A 77 0.84 -14.03 8.40
N GLU A 78 1.90 -14.17 7.58
CA GLU A 78 2.89 -15.24 7.74
C GLU A 78 3.59 -15.21 9.12
N VAL A 79 3.92 -14.02 9.62
CA VAL A 79 4.52 -13.86 10.96
C VAL A 79 3.54 -14.28 12.05
N THR A 80 2.26 -13.95 11.89
CA THR A 80 1.22 -14.32 12.85
C THR A 80 1.04 -15.84 12.89
N ASP A 81 1.00 -16.49 11.73
CA ASP A 81 0.88 -17.94 11.63
C ASP A 81 2.10 -18.66 12.24
N ARG A 82 3.31 -18.18 11.95
CA ARG A 82 4.54 -18.71 12.56
C ARG A 82 4.52 -18.55 14.07
N ARG A 83 4.05 -17.40 14.58
CA ARG A 83 3.93 -17.16 16.02
C ARG A 83 2.94 -18.14 16.67
N ASN A 84 1.80 -18.38 16.04
CA ASN A 84 0.81 -19.35 16.52
C ASN A 84 1.40 -20.77 16.52
N ARG A 85 2.11 -21.16 15.45
CA ARG A 85 2.78 -22.46 15.36
C ARG A 85 3.85 -22.63 16.44
N ILE A 86 4.64 -21.61 16.72
CA ILE A 86 5.63 -21.62 17.82
C ILE A 86 4.93 -21.80 19.18
N ALA A 87 3.81 -21.12 19.41
CA ALA A 87 3.05 -21.25 20.65
C ALA A 87 2.52 -22.69 20.82
N GLN A 88 1.99 -23.27 19.75
CA GLN A 88 1.53 -24.66 19.75
C GLN A 88 2.69 -25.63 20.05
N LEU A 89 3.81 -25.52 19.34
CA LEU A 89 4.99 -26.37 19.54
C LEU A 89 5.54 -26.26 20.97
N LYS A 90 5.49 -25.07 21.57
CA LYS A 90 5.87 -24.89 22.98
C LYS A 90 4.95 -25.65 23.94
N SER A 91 3.64 -25.66 23.66
CA SER A 91 2.68 -26.44 24.45
C SER A 91 2.94 -27.94 24.31
N GLU A 92 3.11 -28.43 23.09
CA GLU A 92 3.42 -29.84 22.80
C GLU A 92 4.73 -30.28 23.48
N LEU A 93 5.77 -29.44 23.46
CA LEU A 93 7.03 -29.70 24.15
C LEU A 93 6.85 -29.78 25.68
N ALA A 94 6.06 -28.87 26.26
CA ALA A 94 5.80 -28.85 27.69
C ALA A 94 5.07 -30.12 28.14
N GLU A 95 4.08 -30.56 27.36
CA GLU A 95 3.36 -31.81 27.60
C GLU A 95 4.28 -33.04 27.48
N ALA A 96 5.08 -33.11 26.41
CA ALA A 96 6.04 -34.19 26.23
C ALA A 96 7.05 -34.27 27.39
N ASN A 97 7.57 -33.13 27.84
CA ASN A 97 8.47 -33.07 28.99
C ASN A 97 7.79 -33.52 30.29
N SER A 98 6.53 -33.15 30.50
CA SER A 98 5.74 -33.61 31.65
C SER A 98 5.55 -35.11 31.62
N ASN A 99 5.21 -35.68 30.45
CA ASN A 99 5.02 -37.11 30.28
C ASN A 99 6.32 -37.89 30.52
N ILE A 100 7.45 -37.43 29.96
CA ILE A 100 8.77 -38.04 30.20
C ILE A 100 9.11 -38.05 31.70
N LYS A 101 8.88 -36.92 32.39
CA LYS A 101 9.13 -36.81 33.82
C LYS A 101 8.29 -37.80 34.62
N SER A 102 7.00 -37.92 34.29
CA SER A 102 6.09 -38.88 34.91
C SER A 102 6.52 -40.33 34.67
N THR A 103 6.88 -40.68 33.43
CA THR A 103 7.34 -42.02 33.07
C THR A 103 8.64 -42.38 33.80
N ASN A 104 9.62 -41.47 33.84
CA ASN A 104 10.87 -41.71 34.57
C ASN A 104 10.62 -41.93 36.08
N GLN A 105 9.76 -41.11 36.70
CA GLN A 105 9.37 -41.32 38.10
C GLN A 105 8.69 -42.67 38.34
N SER A 106 7.93 -43.17 37.36
CA SER A 106 7.25 -44.46 37.45
C SER A 106 8.18 -45.65 37.26
N LEU A 107 9.34 -45.45 36.61
CA LEU A 107 10.37 -46.47 36.38
C LEU A 107 11.43 -46.53 37.51
N GLU A 108 11.54 -45.48 38.32
CA GLU A 108 12.46 -45.42 39.47
C GLU A 108 11.84 -45.99 40.77
N LEU A 109 10.59 -46.49 40.71
CA LEU A 109 9.88 -47.21 41.78
C LEU A 109 9.88 -48.72 41.53
#